data_AF-A0A255XLH8-F1
#
_entry.id   AF-A0A255XLH8-F1
#
_cell.length_a   1.000
_cell.length_b   1.000
_cell.length_c   1.000
_cell.angle_alpha   90.00
_cell.angle_beta   90.00
_cell.angle_gamma   90.00
#
_symmetry.space_group_name_H-M   'P 1'
#
loop_
_entity.id
_entity.type
_entity.pdbx_description
1 polymer ?
#
loop_
_entity_poly.entity_id
_entity_poly.type
_entity_poly.pdbx_seq_one_letter_code
_entity_poly.pdbx_strand_id
1 'polypeptide(L)'
;MDEAALATFFAQQRLALTEAYLKAGRSFAALSPEDLQNQWRDCFTALADDPSYRPVLELIVQLEAEFSLRGGFPDFTGMDDIMHQLNRNVAAQYQREADADPEMFAEFTANLEAEIEATAIPVPRLQQN
;
A
#
# COMPACT_ATOMS: atom_id res chain seq x y z
N MET A 1 0.30 13.05 -15.89
CA MET A 1 0.74 12.94 -14.50
C MET A 1 2.25 12.79 -14.47
N ASP A 2 2.94 13.59 -13.66
CA ASP A 2 4.41 13.55 -13.52
C ASP A 2 4.82 12.32 -12.67
N GLU A 3 5.64 11.42 -13.23
CA GLU A 3 6.13 10.22 -12.54
C GLU A 3 6.90 10.56 -11.26
N ALA A 4 7.61 11.69 -11.23
CA ALA A 4 8.36 12.13 -10.05
C ALA A 4 7.42 12.61 -8.93
N ALA A 5 6.34 13.30 -9.28
CA ALA A 5 5.30 13.71 -8.33
C ALA A 5 4.59 12.47 -7.75
N LEU A 6 4.26 11.50 -8.60
CA LEU A 6 3.65 10.24 -8.18
C LEU A 6 4.55 9.43 -7.23
N ALA A 7 5.84 9.31 -7.57
CA ALA A 7 6.81 8.63 -6.71
C ALA A 7 6.96 9.32 -5.35
N THR A 8 6.93 10.66 -5.34
CA THR A 8 7.01 11.48 -4.13
C THR A 8 5.77 11.30 -3.26
N PHE A 9 4.58 11.40 -3.84
CA PHE A 9 3.30 11.15 -3.17
C PHE A 9 3.32 9.80 -2.44
N PHE A 10 3.65 8.72 -3.15
CA PHE A 10 3.70 7.38 -2.56
C PHE A 10 4.81 7.22 -1.52
N ALA A 11 5.93 7.93 -1.63
CA ALA A 11 6.96 7.92 -0.60
C ALA A 11 6.47 8.60 0.68
N GLN A 12 5.79 9.74 0.57
CA GLN A 12 5.21 10.46 1.70
C GLN A 12 4.11 9.65 2.38
N GLN A 13 3.23 9.01 1.61
CA GLN A 13 2.19 8.13 2.17
C GLN A 13 2.81 6.94 2.92
N ARG A 14 3.82 6.28 2.35
CA ARG A 14 4.55 5.19 3.04
C ARG A 14 5.21 5.65 4.33
N LEU A 15 5.80 6.85 4.33
CA LEU A 15 6.38 7.44 5.54
C LEU A 15 5.30 7.67 6.61
N ALA A 16 4.17 8.28 6.25
CA ALA A 16 3.08 8.55 7.18
C ALA A 16 2.50 7.26 7.80
N LEU A 17 2.32 6.21 6.99
CA LEU A 17 1.89 4.90 7.46
C LEU A 17 2.90 4.27 8.42
N THR A 18 4.19 4.38 8.10
CA THR A 18 5.27 3.88 8.96
C THR A 18 5.30 4.62 10.30
N GLU A 19 5.15 5.95 10.29
CA GLU A 19 5.07 6.75 11.52
C GLU A 19 3.85 6.39 12.36
N ALA A 20 2.69 6.18 11.74
CA ALA A 20 1.48 5.76 12.44
C ALA A 20 1.68 4.39 13.12
N TYR A 21 2.29 3.44 12.42
CA TYR A 21 2.62 2.12 12.96
C TYR A 21 3.62 2.19 14.13
N LEU A 22 4.64 3.07 14.06
CA LEU A 22 5.54 3.32 15.18
C LEU A 22 4.79 3.87 16.41
N LYS A 23 3.91 4.86 16.20
CA LYS A 23 3.12 5.47 17.27
C LYS A 23 2.14 4.47 17.92
N ALA A 24 1.63 3.52 17.15
CA ALA A 24 0.72 2.47 17.62
C ALA A 24 1.43 1.35 18.42
N GLY A 25 2.76 1.23 18.35
CA GLY A 25 3.52 0.27 19.14
C GLY A 25 3.90 -1.03 18.44
N ARG A 26 4.34 -0.95 17.17
CA ARG A 26 4.98 -2.02 16.38
C ARG A 26 4.52 -3.47 16.66
N SER A 27 3.31 -3.80 16.22
CA SER A 27 2.66 -5.11 16.39
C SER A 27 3.51 -6.32 15.99
N PHE A 28 4.42 -6.17 15.01
CA PHE A 28 5.21 -7.26 14.44
C PHE A 28 6.69 -7.24 14.82
N ALA A 29 7.10 -6.39 15.76
CA ALA A 29 8.51 -6.23 16.15
C ALA A 29 9.17 -7.55 16.62
N ALA A 30 8.39 -8.46 17.19
CA ALA A 30 8.87 -9.75 17.70
C ALA A 30 8.97 -10.86 16.64
N LEU A 31 8.40 -10.67 15.45
CA LEU A 31 8.42 -11.69 14.40
C LEU A 31 9.79 -11.81 13.76
N SER A 32 10.19 -13.05 13.44
CA SER A 32 11.35 -13.30 12.58
C SER A 32 11.10 -12.78 11.16
N PRO A 33 12.14 -12.56 10.33
CA PRO A 33 11.95 -12.18 8.93
C PRO A 33 11.11 -13.20 8.14
N GLU A 34 11.27 -14.49 8.44
CA GLU A 34 10.50 -15.57 7.80
C GLU A 34 9.03 -15.53 8.20
N ASP A 35 8.74 -15.39 9.50
CA ASP A 35 7.36 -15.30 9.99
C ASP A 35 6.65 -14.04 9.47
N LEU A 36 7.37 -12.92 9.40
CA LEU A 36 6.85 -11.67 8.84
C LEU A 36 6.46 -11.84 7.37
N GLN A 37 7.33 -12.51 6.60
CA GLN A 37 7.07 -12.83 5.20
C GLN A 37 5.89 -13.78 5.03
N ASN A 38 5.81 -14.85 5.84
CA ASN A 38 4.70 -15.79 5.78
C ASN A 38 3.36 -15.11 6.11
N GLN A 39 3.34 -14.30 7.18
CA GLN A 39 2.15 -13.53 7.57
C GLN A 39 1.71 -12.56 6.46
N TRP A 40 2.67 -11.92 5.78
CA TRP A 40 2.37 -11.05 4.66
C TRP A 40 1.84 -11.82 3.45
N ARG A 41 2.39 -13.00 3.11
CA ARG A 41 1.86 -13.83 2.01
C ARG A 41 0.42 -14.27 2.29
N ASP A 42 0.12 -14.67 3.53
CA ASP A 42 -1.23 -15.07 3.93
C ASP A 42 -2.22 -13.91 3.77
N CYS A 43 -1.83 -12.71 4.24
CA CYS A 43 -2.67 -11.51 4.10
C CYS A 43 -2.83 -11.13 2.62
N PHE A 44 -1.77 -11.19 1.82
CA PHE A 44 -1.81 -10.86 0.40
C PHE A 44 -2.69 -11.83 -0.40
N THR A 45 -2.66 -13.12 -0.04
CA THR A 45 -3.55 -14.14 -0.61
C THR A 45 -5.01 -13.84 -0.27
N ALA A 46 -5.31 -13.53 0.99
CA ALA A 46 -6.66 -13.14 1.41
C ALA A 46 -7.13 -11.85 0.72
N LEU A 47 -6.24 -10.88 0.50
CA LEU A 47 -6.55 -9.66 -0.23
C LEU A 47 -6.85 -9.94 -1.72
N ALA A 48 -6.16 -10.90 -2.32
CA ALA A 48 -6.44 -11.31 -3.70
C ALA A 48 -7.85 -11.91 -3.84
N ASP A 49 -8.37 -12.58 -2.81
CA ASP A 49 -9.74 -13.09 -2.78
C ASP A 49 -10.78 -11.98 -2.59
N ASP A 50 -10.57 -11.10 -1.59
CA ASP A 50 -11.45 -9.95 -1.31
C ASP A 50 -10.64 -8.66 -1.07
N PRO A 51 -10.48 -7.82 -2.11
CA PRO A 51 -9.71 -6.59 -1.99
C PRO A 51 -10.37 -5.51 -1.12
N SER A 52 -11.65 -5.69 -0.77
CA SER A 52 -12.40 -4.75 0.07
C SER A 52 -12.31 -5.06 1.57
N TYR A 53 -11.70 -6.20 1.93
CA TYR A 53 -11.68 -6.67 3.32
C TYR A 53 -10.75 -5.84 4.21
N ARG A 54 -11.34 -4.86 4.90
CA ARG A 54 -10.64 -3.86 5.73
C ARG A 54 -9.63 -4.41 6.73
N PRO A 55 -9.92 -5.48 7.51
CA PRO A 55 -8.96 -6.03 8.46
C PRO A 55 -7.67 -6.52 7.79
N VAL A 56 -7.74 -7.10 6.59
CA VAL A 56 -6.56 -7.56 5.85
C VAL A 56 -5.77 -6.37 5.28
N LEU A 57 -6.45 -5.35 4.78
CA LEU A 57 -5.80 -4.10 4.33
C LEU A 57 -5.00 -3.44 5.46
N GLU A 58 -5.58 -3.34 6.65
CA GLU A 58 -4.89 -2.77 7.82
C GLU A 58 -3.68 -3.60 8.24
N LEU A 59 -3.78 -4.94 8.19
CA LEU A 59 -2.66 -5.83 8.50
C LEU A 59 -1.54 -5.72 7.46
N ILE A 60 -1.85 -5.70 6.17
CA ILE A 60 -0.86 -5.50 5.09
C ILE A 60 -0.09 -4.20 5.29
N VAL A 61 -0.79 -3.10 5.57
CA VAL A 61 -0.17 -1.79 5.81
C VAL A 61 0.82 -1.86 6.99
N GLN A 62 0.44 -2.51 8.09
CA GLN A 62 1.32 -2.67 9.25
C GLN A 62 2.53 -3.58 8.96
N LEU A 63 2.33 -4.65 8.19
CA LEU A 63 3.40 -5.56 7.76
C LEU A 63 4.40 -4.84 6.84
N GLU A 64 3.93 -4.09 5.84
CA GLU A 64 4.76 -3.31 4.93
C GLU A 64 5.53 -2.19 5.65
N ALA A 65 4.93 -1.58 6.68
CA ALA A 65 5.61 -0.65 7.56
C ALA A 65 6.75 -1.35 8.35
N GLU A 66 6.51 -2.55 8.90
CA GLU A 66 7.56 -3.31 9.57
C GLU A 66 8.69 -3.72 8.63
N PHE A 67 8.38 -4.13 7.38
CA PHE A 67 9.39 -4.37 6.35
C PHE A 67 10.24 -3.12 6.08
N SER A 68 9.58 -1.98 5.90
CA SER A 68 10.25 -0.70 5.63
C SER A 68 11.19 -0.29 6.78
N LEU A 69 10.76 -0.46 8.04
CA LEU A 69 11.60 -0.19 9.21
C LEU A 69 12.83 -1.10 9.31
N ARG A 70 12.72 -2.33 8.83
CA ARG A 70 13.82 -3.30 8.77
C ARG A 70 14.72 -3.10 7.53
N GLY A 71 14.44 -2.12 6.69
CA GLY A 71 15.17 -1.87 5.44
C GLY A 71 14.92 -2.93 4.37
N GLY A 72 13.80 -3.65 4.46
CA GLY A 72 13.39 -4.71 3.54
C GLY A 72 12.11 -4.36 2.79
N PHE A 73 11.68 -5.32 1.98
CA PHE A 73 10.43 -5.31 1.24
C PHE A 73 9.88 -6.73 1.19
N PRO A 74 8.56 -6.91 1.02
CA PRO A 74 7.99 -8.23 0.84
C PRO A 74 8.58 -8.95 -0.37
N ASP A 75 8.85 -10.25 -0.22
CA ASP A 75 9.25 -11.11 -1.32
C ASP A 75 8.02 -11.65 -2.08
N PHE A 76 7.98 -11.44 -3.39
CA PHE A 76 6.89 -11.85 -4.28
C PHE A 76 7.17 -13.17 -5.02
N THR A 77 8.30 -13.82 -4.75
CA THR A 77 8.68 -15.07 -5.43
C THR A 77 7.57 -16.11 -5.32
N GLY A 78 7.10 -16.60 -6.48
CA GLY A 78 6.06 -17.62 -6.58
C GLY A 78 4.62 -17.12 -6.37
N MET A 79 4.39 -15.80 -6.42
CA MET A 79 3.07 -15.20 -6.17
C MET A 79 2.39 -14.65 -7.43
N ASP A 80 2.89 -14.96 -8.63
CA ASP A 80 2.40 -14.41 -9.90
C ASP A 80 0.89 -14.61 -10.10
N ASP A 81 0.38 -15.83 -9.83
CA ASP A 81 -1.03 -16.14 -9.96
C ASP A 81 -1.90 -15.31 -9.00
N ILE A 82 -1.43 -15.11 -7.77
CA ILE A 82 -2.09 -14.31 -6.74
C ILE A 82 -2.09 -12.84 -7.15
N MET A 83 -0.98 -12.31 -7.65
CA MET A 83 -0.89 -10.94 -8.16
C MET A 83 -1.87 -10.72 -9.34
N HIS A 84 -1.94 -11.68 -10.27
CA HIS A 84 -2.90 -11.61 -11.36
C HIS A 84 -4.35 -11.66 -10.88
N GLN A 85 -4.65 -12.48 -9.87
CA GLN A 85 -5.97 -12.52 -9.26
C GLN A 85 -6.33 -11.21 -8.58
N LEU A 86 -5.44 -10.68 -7.72
CA LEU A 86 -5.63 -9.40 -7.05
C LEU A 86 -5.91 -8.29 -8.07
N ASN A 87 -5.09 -8.18 -9.12
CA ASN A 87 -5.29 -7.18 -10.17
C ASN A 87 -6.67 -7.27 -10.82
N ARG A 88 -7.15 -8.48 -11.13
CA ARG A 88 -8.50 -8.67 -11.70
C ARG A 88 -9.59 -8.25 -10.72
N ASN A 89 -9.48 -8.67 -9.46
CA ASN A 89 -10.50 -8.43 -8.46
C ASN A 89 -10.56 -6.96 -8.02
N VAL A 90 -9.40 -6.30 -7.92
CA VAL A 90 -9.29 -4.86 -7.69
C VAL A 90 -9.93 -4.09 -8.85
N ALA A 91 -9.58 -4.40 -10.10
CA ALA A 91 -10.20 -3.77 -11.26
C ALA A 91 -11.72 -3.94 -11.28
N ALA A 92 -12.21 -5.14 -10.95
CA ALA A 92 -13.65 -5.42 -10.86
C ALA A 92 -14.33 -4.68 -9.70
N GLN A 93 -13.64 -4.45 -8.59
CA GLN A 93 -14.13 -3.61 -7.49
C GLN A 93 -14.21 -2.14 -7.92
N TYR A 94 -13.14 -1.59 -8.48
CA TYR A 94 -13.10 -0.21 -8.97
C TYR A 94 -14.23 0.06 -9.98
N GLN A 95 -14.45 -0.85 -10.93
CA GLN A 95 -15.54 -0.73 -11.89
C GLN A 95 -16.91 -0.70 -11.19
N ARG A 96 -17.14 -1.57 -10.20
CA ARG A 96 -18.39 -1.58 -9.43
C ARG A 96 -18.62 -0.29 -8.66
N GLU A 97 -17.57 0.28 -8.07
CA GLU A 97 -17.65 1.56 -7.34
C GLU A 97 -17.94 2.72 -8.30
N ALA A 98 -17.27 2.75 -9.45
CA ALA A 98 -17.51 3.74 -10.50
C ALA A 98 -18.93 3.65 -11.09
N ASP A 99 -19.48 2.44 -11.24
CA ASP A 99 -20.84 2.23 -11.74
C ASP A 99 -21.91 2.56 -10.69
N ALA A 100 -21.59 2.37 -9.40
CA ALA A 100 -22.53 2.59 -8.30
C ALA A 100 -22.73 4.09 -7.99
N ASP A 101 -21.66 4.89 -8.05
CA ASP A 101 -21.71 6.34 -7.84
C ASP A 101 -20.67 7.06 -8.73
N PRO A 102 -20.99 7.31 -10.01
CA PRO A 102 -20.04 7.87 -10.97
C PRO A 102 -19.58 9.29 -10.62
N GLU A 103 -20.44 10.10 -10.02
CA GLU A 103 -20.12 11.49 -9.67
C GLU A 103 -19.15 11.55 -8.48
N MET A 104 -19.44 10.79 -7.42
CA MET A 104 -18.54 10.69 -6.27
C MET A 104 -17.20 10.07 -6.67
N PHE A 105 -17.21 9.06 -7.53
CA PHE A 105 -15.98 8.43 -8.03
C PHE A 105 -15.14 9.41 -8.87
N ALA A 106 -15.77 10.23 -9.71
CA ALA A 106 -15.07 11.26 -10.49
C ALA A 106 -14.49 12.36 -9.58
N GLU A 107 -15.22 12.79 -8.57
CA GLU A 107 -14.74 13.77 -7.58
C GLU A 107 -13.55 13.21 -6.79
N PHE A 108 -13.65 11.98 -6.28
CA PHE A 108 -12.55 11.29 -5.61
C PHE A 108 -11.30 11.24 -6.50
N THR A 109 -11.46 10.84 -7.76
CA THR A 109 -10.34 10.74 -8.71
C THR A 109 -9.69 12.10 -8.96
N ALA A 110 -10.49 13.15 -9.18
CA ALA A 110 -9.98 14.51 -9.39
C ALA A 110 -9.23 15.06 -8.15
N ASN A 111 -9.74 14.79 -6.95
CA ASN A 111 -9.09 15.18 -5.70
C ASN A 111 -7.75 14.44 -5.54
N LEU A 112 -7.69 13.14 -5.84
CA LEU A 112 -6.45 12.36 -5.79
C LEU A 112 -5.41 12.89 -6.78
N GLU A 113 -5.81 13.23 -8.01
CA GLU A 113 -4.91 13.84 -9.00
C GLU A 113 -4.34 15.18 -8.50
N ALA A 114 -5.19 16.03 -7.93
CA ALA A 114 -4.77 17.31 -7.35
C ALA A 114 -3.80 17.13 -6.16
N GLU A 115 -4.02 16.14 -5.31
CA GLU A 115 -3.10 15.80 -4.21
C GLU A 115 -1.74 15.34 -4.74
N ILE A 116 -1.72 14.46 -5.75
CA ILE A 116 -0.48 14.00 -6.39
C ILE A 116 0.29 15.19 -6.98
N GLU A 117 -0.38 16.08 -7.71
CA GLU A 117 0.24 17.27 -8.27
C GLU A 117 0.79 18.23 -7.20
N ALA A 118 0.06 18.40 -6.09
CA ALA A 118 0.49 19.24 -4.97
C ALA A 118 1.74 18.67 -4.24
N THR A 119 1.95 17.36 -4.28
CA THR A 119 3.13 16.71 -3.68
C THR A 119 4.41 16.80 -4.50
N ALA A 120 4.46 17.62 -5.56
CA ALA A 120 5.65 17.87 -6.38
C ALA A 120 6.87 18.50 -5.64
N ILE A 121 6.83 18.61 -4.31
CA ILE A 121 7.97 19.07 -3.49
C ILE A 121 8.90 17.90 -3.20
N PRO A 122 10.18 17.93 -3.63
CA PRO A 122 11.08 16.81 -3.50
C PRO A 122 11.32 16.42 -2.03
N VAL A 123 11.22 15.12 -1.74
CA VAL A 123 11.69 14.56 -0.46
C VAL A 123 13.19 14.87 -0.34
N PRO A 124 13.67 15.45 0.77
CA PRO A 124 15.10 15.59 0.99
C PRO A 124 15.74 14.20 0.92
N ARG A 125 16.70 14.01 0.01
CA ARG A 125 17.50 12.79 0.00
C ARG A 125 18.17 12.69 1.38
N LEU A 126 17.87 11.63 2.13
CA LEU A 126 18.71 11.23 3.26
C LEU A 126 20.12 11.09 2.71
N GLN A 127 20.98 12.04 3.06
CA GLN A 127 22.40 11.99 2.71
C GLN A 127 22.95 10.68 3.26
N GLN A 128 23.34 9.78 2.36
CA GLN A 128 24.15 8.63 2.68
C GLN A 128 25.49 9.18 3.19
N ASN A 129 25.68 9.15 4.50
CA ASN A 129 26.99 9.29 5.14
C ASN A 129 27.65 7.93 5.22
#